data_AF-A0A959TEA7-F1
#
_entry.id   AF-A0A959TEA7-F1
#
_cell.length_a   1.000
_cell.length_b   1.000
_cell.length_c   1.000
_cell.angle_alpha   90.00
_cell.angle_beta   90.00
_cell.angle_gamma   90.00
#
_symmetry.space_group_name_H-M   'P 1'
#
loop_
_entity.id
_entity.type
_entity.pdbx_description
1 polymer ?
#
loop_
_entity_poly.entity_id
_entity_poly.type
_entity_poly.pdbx_seq_one_letter_code
_entity_poly.pdbx_strand_id
1 'polypeptide(L)'
;LILTPTRELAIQIGESFAAYGRHCGLKHAVIFGGVGQKPQTDALQRGLDILVATPGRLLDLMGQGYVHLKDLEIFVLDEADRMLDMGFIHDVKRVIKELPEQRQTLLFSATMPPEIEKLAQRILKD
;
A
#
# COMPACT_ATOMS: atom_id res chain seq x y z
N LEU A 1 1.75 -5.47 -2.25
CA LEU A 1 1.51 -4.02 -1.96
C LEU A 1 0.92 -3.91 -0.57
N ILE A 2 1.51 -3.09 0.29
CA ILE A 2 1.01 -2.76 1.62
C ILE A 2 0.68 -1.27 1.63
N LEU A 3 -0.56 -0.92 1.96
CA LEU A 3 -1.03 0.46 2.06
C LEU A 3 -1.30 0.79 3.53
N THR A 4 -0.60 1.79 4.06
CA THR A 4 -0.62 2.17 5.49
C THR A 4 -0.77 3.69 5.64
N PRO A 5 -1.40 4.21 6.73
CA PRO A 5 -1.81 5.61 6.80
C PRO A 5 -0.68 6.61 6.98
N THR A 6 0.41 6.23 7.66
CA THR A 6 1.45 7.18 8.04
C THR A 6 2.81 6.82 7.46
N ARG A 7 3.67 7.83 7.35
CA ARG A 7 5.06 7.64 6.93
C ARG A 7 5.82 6.77 7.93
N GLU A 8 5.60 7.03 9.21
CA GLU A 8 6.29 6.37 10.30
C GLU A 8 6.01 4.86 10.30
N LEU A 9 4.74 4.47 10.14
CA LEU A 9 4.36 3.07 9.98
C LEU A 9 4.92 2.45 8.69
N ALA A 10 4.87 3.17 7.57
CA ALA A 10 5.42 2.69 6.31
C ALA A 10 6.93 2.37 6.44
N ILE A 11 7.68 3.22 7.14
CA ILE A 11 9.11 3.00 7.42
C ILE A 11 9.28 1.77 8.30
N GLN A 12 8.54 1.65 9.41
CA GLN A 12 8.64 0.51 10.33
C GLN A 12 8.33 -0.84 9.65
N ILE A 13 7.33 -0.87 8.77
CA ILE A 13 7.02 -2.06 7.97
C ILE A 13 8.17 -2.38 7.00
N GLY A 14 8.74 -1.36 6.34
CA GLY A 14 9.91 -1.54 5.46
C GLY A 14 11.14 -2.07 6.20
N GLU A 15 11.41 -1.56 7.40
CA GLU A 15 12.47 -2.05 8.28
C GLU A 15 12.23 -3.51 8.69
N SER A 16 10.98 -3.88 8.98
CA SER A 16 10.58 -5.25 9.29
C SER A 16 10.86 -6.19 8.11
N PHE A 17 10.53 -5.78 6.88
CA PHE A 17 10.88 -6.56 5.69
C PHE A 17 12.40 -6.67 5.47
N ALA A 18 13.17 -5.62 5.77
CA ALA A 18 14.63 -5.68 5.70
C ALA A 18 15.24 -6.62 6.75
N ALA A 19 14.65 -6.68 7.94
CA ALA A 19 15.08 -7.56 9.01
C ALA A 19 14.73 -9.03 8.73
N TYR A 20 13.45 -9.32 8.48
CA TYR A 20 12.96 -10.69 8.31
C TYR A 20 13.24 -11.27 6.93
N GLY A 21 13.27 -10.43 5.89
CA GLY A 21 13.49 -10.84 4.49
C GLY A 21 14.96 -10.88 4.06
N ARG A 22 15.93 -10.61 4.96
CA ARG A 22 17.36 -10.46 4.64
C ARG A 22 17.94 -11.61 3.81
N HIS A 23 17.44 -12.82 4.00
CA HIS A 23 17.94 -14.04 3.34
C HIS A 23 16.96 -14.61 2.30
N CYS A 24 15.88 -13.89 1.98
CA CYS A 24 14.86 -14.34 1.03
C CYS A 24 15.10 -13.84 -0.40
N GLY A 25 16.04 -12.91 -0.61
CA GLY A 25 16.31 -12.31 -1.92
C GLY A 25 15.20 -11.37 -2.44
N LEU A 26 14.22 -11.04 -1.59
CA LEU A 26 13.10 -10.18 -1.95
C LEU A 26 13.53 -8.71 -1.93
N LYS A 27 13.20 -7.99 -3.01
CA LYS A 27 13.41 -6.55 -3.13
C LYS A 27 12.17 -5.81 -2.63
N HIS A 28 12.38 -4.83 -1.77
CA HIS A 28 11.30 -3.97 -1.29
C HIS A 28 11.64 -2.49 -1.37
N ALA A 29 10.62 -1.66 -1.33
CA ALA A 29 10.76 -0.22 -1.17
C ALA A 29 9.60 0.37 -0.37
N VAL A 30 9.85 1.53 0.22
CA VAL A 30 8.87 2.33 0.95
C VAL A 30 8.66 3.67 0.23
N ILE A 31 7.41 4.04 -0.05
CA ILE A 31 7.06 5.31 -0.68
C ILE A 31 6.05 6.11 0.15
N PHE A 32 6.33 7.40 0.36
CA PHE A 32 5.45 8.32 1.08
C PHE A 32 5.75 9.78 0.71
N GLY A 33 4.78 10.66 0.99
CA GLY A 33 4.84 12.10 0.73
C GLY A 33 5.81 12.88 1.63
N GLY A 34 6.03 14.15 1.32
CA GLY A 34 6.85 15.05 2.16
C GLY A 34 8.38 14.87 2.05
N VAL A 35 8.83 13.96 1.18
CA VAL A 35 10.26 13.77 0.86
C VAL A 35 10.48 13.75 -0.66
N GLY A 36 11.74 13.91 -1.07
CA GLY A 36 12.14 13.88 -2.48
C GLY A 36 11.64 12.63 -3.21
N GLN A 37 11.09 12.84 -4.41
CA GLN A 37 10.48 11.77 -5.20
C GLN A 37 11.53 10.87 -5.88
N LYS A 38 12.66 11.45 -6.30
CA LYS A 38 13.68 10.78 -7.13
C LYS A 38 14.22 9.46 -6.53
N PRO A 39 14.58 9.37 -5.24
CA PRO A 39 15.02 8.10 -4.66
C PRO A 39 13.96 7.00 -4.71
N GLN A 40 12.68 7.38 -4.63
CA GLN A 40 11.56 6.45 -4.67
C GLN A 40 11.31 5.95 -6.10
N THR A 41 11.36 6.83 -7.10
CA THR A 41 11.22 6.43 -8.52
C THR A 41 12.39 5.58 -8.98
N ASP A 42 13.61 5.89 -8.55
CA ASP A 42 14.79 5.06 -8.83
C ASP A 42 14.66 3.65 -8.22
N ALA A 43 14.04 3.53 -7.03
CA ALA A 43 13.76 2.24 -6.42
C ALA A 43 12.71 1.43 -7.21
N LEU A 44 11.62 2.07 -7.62
CA LEU A 44 10.57 1.46 -8.43
C LEU A 44 11.11 0.94 -9.77
N GLN A 45 11.94 1.74 -10.46
CA GLN A 45 12.51 1.39 -11.76
C GLN A 45 13.45 0.18 -11.73
N ARG A 46 14.06 -0.15 -10.57
CA ARG A 46 14.90 -1.35 -10.42
C ARG A 46 14.12 -2.66 -10.35
N GLY A 47 12.79 -2.57 -10.27
CA GLY A 47 11.90 -3.71 -10.02
C GLY A 47 11.90 -4.11 -8.53
N LEU A 48 10.71 -4.41 -8.02
CA LEU A 48 10.45 -4.72 -6.61
C LEU A 48 9.46 -5.86 -6.51
N ASP A 49 9.61 -6.68 -5.48
CA ASP A 49 8.63 -7.72 -5.12
C ASP A 49 7.59 -7.15 -4.14
N ILE A 50 8.01 -6.23 -3.26
CA ILE A 50 7.19 -5.68 -2.19
C ILE A 50 7.25 -4.15 -2.19
N LEU A 51 6.08 -3.52 -2.24
CA LEU A 51 5.94 -2.07 -2.09
C LEU A 51 5.12 -1.76 -0.85
N VAL A 52 5.67 -0.94 0.05
CA VAL A 52 4.96 -0.33 1.19
C VAL A 52 4.71 1.14 0.86
N ALA A 53 3.49 1.61 1.01
CA ALA A 53 3.13 2.95 0.54
C ALA A 53 2.12 3.67 1.43
N THR A 54 2.20 5.01 1.46
CA THR A 54 1.05 5.84 1.86
C THR A 54 0.21 6.22 0.64
N PRO A 55 -1.13 6.40 0.78
CA PRO A 55 -2.05 6.53 -0.35
C PRO A 55 -1.73 7.67 -1.31
N GLY A 56 -1.47 8.87 -0.77
CA GLY A 56 -1.23 10.05 -1.60
C GLY A 56 -0.02 9.90 -2.52
N ARG A 57 1.12 9.40 -2.00
CA ARG A 57 2.33 9.20 -2.82
C ARG A 57 2.16 8.07 -3.82
N LEU A 58 1.47 6.99 -3.44
CA LEU A 58 1.18 5.90 -4.36
C LEU A 58 0.38 6.41 -5.57
N LEU A 59 -0.71 7.13 -5.32
CA LEU A 59 -1.57 7.68 -6.37
C LEU A 59 -0.84 8.68 -7.26
N ASP A 60 0.01 9.53 -6.69
CA ASP A 60 0.85 10.46 -7.46
C ASP A 60 1.76 9.70 -8.43
N LEU A 61 2.48 8.68 -7.95
CA LEU A 61 3.40 7.89 -8.78
C LEU A 61 2.67 6.99 -9.78
N MET A 62 1.46 6.51 -9.46
CA MET A 62 0.59 5.83 -10.43
C MET A 62 0.15 6.78 -11.54
N GLY A 63 -0.28 8.00 -11.19
CA GLY A 63 -0.71 9.02 -12.16
C GLY A 63 0.42 9.45 -13.11
N GLN A 64 1.67 9.38 -12.66
CA GLN A 64 2.86 9.65 -13.47
C GLN A 64 3.37 8.42 -14.25
N GLY A 65 2.78 7.24 -14.04
CA GLY A 65 3.19 6.00 -14.73
C GLY A 65 4.45 5.33 -14.15
N TYR A 66 4.88 5.67 -12.93
CA TYR A 66 5.98 4.98 -12.24
C TYR A 66 5.55 3.69 -11.55
N VAL A 67 4.26 3.54 -11.26
CA VAL A 67 3.70 2.36 -10.59
C VAL A 67 2.53 1.83 -11.39
N HIS A 68 2.57 0.53 -11.70
CA HIS A 68 1.46 -0.21 -12.29
C HIS A 68 1.13 -1.40 -11.39
N LEU A 69 -0.16 -1.61 -11.10
CA LEU A 69 -0.61 -2.65 -10.17
C LEU A 69 -1.17 -3.89 -10.88
N LYS A 70 -1.07 -3.95 -12.21
CA LYS A 70 -1.67 -5.00 -13.05
C LYS A 70 -1.24 -6.43 -12.66
N ASP A 71 -0.01 -6.60 -12.20
CA ASP A 71 0.59 -7.89 -11.85
C ASP A 71 0.58 -8.14 -10.33
N LEU A 72 -0.25 -7.39 -9.58
CA LEU A 72 -0.28 -7.47 -8.13
C LEU A 72 -1.03 -8.71 -7.64
N GLU A 73 -0.32 -9.61 -6.97
CA GLU A 73 -0.92 -10.83 -6.41
C GLU A 73 -1.45 -10.65 -4.98
N ILE A 74 -0.82 -9.79 -4.17
CA ILE A 74 -1.15 -9.61 -2.75
C ILE A 74 -1.31 -8.12 -2.42
N PHE A 75 -2.47 -7.78 -1.86
CA PHE A 75 -2.79 -6.46 -1.34
C PHE A 75 -3.07 -6.51 0.17
N VAL A 76 -2.43 -5.62 0.91
CA VAL A 76 -2.67 -5.43 2.34
C VAL A 76 -3.13 -4.00 2.58
N LEU A 77 -4.28 -3.83 3.25
CA LEU A 77 -4.74 -2.56 3.77
C LEU A 77 -4.56 -2.56 5.29
N ASP A 78 -3.65 -1.74 5.78
CA ASP A 78 -3.26 -1.65 7.18
C ASP A 78 -3.84 -0.40 7.86
N GLU A 79 -4.13 -0.51 9.16
CA GLU A 79 -4.82 0.50 9.99
C GLU A 79 -5.99 1.19 9.24
N ALA A 80 -6.94 0.39 8.74
CA ALA A 80 -7.99 0.86 7.84
C ALA A 80 -8.92 1.91 8.49
N ASP A 81 -9.25 1.76 9.76
CA ASP A 81 -9.97 2.75 10.55
C ASP A 81 -9.23 4.08 10.64
N ARG A 82 -7.92 4.05 10.87
CA ARG A 82 -7.11 5.27 10.88
C ARG A 82 -7.03 5.94 9.51
N MET A 83 -7.00 5.16 8.43
CA MET A 83 -7.11 5.70 7.07
C MET A 83 -8.43 6.46 6.85
N LEU A 84 -9.52 6.00 7.47
CA LEU A 84 -10.79 6.71 7.46
C LEU A 84 -10.73 8.02 8.25
N ASP A 85 -10.19 7.99 9.48
CA ASP A 85 -10.06 9.17 10.34
C ASP A 85 -9.21 10.28 9.71
N MET A 86 -8.19 9.90 8.94
CA MET A 86 -7.31 10.83 8.21
C MET A 86 -7.91 11.33 6.89
N GLY A 87 -9.12 10.87 6.52
CA GLY A 87 -9.78 11.25 5.27
C GLY A 87 -9.22 10.56 4.02
N PHE A 88 -8.33 9.57 4.16
CA PHE A 88 -7.73 8.83 3.03
C PHE A 88 -8.67 7.81 2.39
N ILE A 89 -9.89 7.63 2.90
CA ILE A 89 -10.85 6.66 2.37
C ILE A 89 -11.10 6.83 0.86
N HIS A 90 -11.09 8.07 0.36
CA HIS A 90 -11.25 8.34 -1.06
C HIS A 90 -10.05 7.89 -1.88
N ASP A 91 -8.84 8.13 -1.38
CA ASP A 91 -7.60 7.71 -2.02
C ASP A 91 -7.45 6.19 -2.01
N VAL A 92 -7.77 5.55 -0.89
CA VAL A 92 -7.81 4.08 -0.77
C VAL A 92 -8.78 3.49 -1.79
N LYS A 93 -9.99 4.05 -1.93
CA LYS A 93 -10.97 3.62 -2.94
C LYS A 93 -10.47 3.80 -4.37
N ARG A 94 -9.63 4.80 -4.66
CA ARG A 94 -9.00 4.98 -5.97
C ARG A 94 -7.95 3.90 -6.23
N VAL A 95 -7.07 3.63 -5.27
CA VAL A 95 -6.09 2.54 -5.36
C VAL A 95 -6.78 1.20 -5.62
N ILE A 96 -7.84 0.89 -4.85
CA ILE A 96 -8.60 -0.37 -4.97
C ILE A 96 -9.17 -0.59 -6.38
N LYS A 97 -9.60 0.48 -7.07
CA LYS A 97 -10.15 0.38 -8.43
C LYS A 97 -9.11 -0.04 -9.47
N GLU A 98 -7.84 0.23 -9.21
CA GLU A 98 -6.73 -0.12 -10.09
C GLU A 98 -6.12 -1.48 -9.76
N LEU A 99 -6.62 -2.16 -8.71
CA LEU A 99 -6.13 -3.48 -8.33
C LEU A 99 -6.73 -4.57 -9.24
N PRO A 100 -5.95 -5.60 -9.60
CA PRO A 100 -6.44 -6.72 -10.40
C PRO A 100 -7.53 -7.48 -9.66
N GLU A 101 -8.47 -8.06 -10.40
CA GLU A 101 -9.61 -8.77 -9.81
C GLU A 101 -9.20 -10.04 -9.05
N GLN A 102 -8.21 -10.76 -9.58
CA GLN A 102 -7.63 -11.95 -8.97
C GLN A 102 -6.42 -11.52 -8.15
N ARG A 103 -6.60 -11.50 -6.83
CA ARG A 103 -5.56 -11.20 -5.85
C ARG A 103 -5.98 -11.67 -4.47
N GLN A 104 -5.02 -11.93 -3.59
CA GLN A 104 -5.30 -12.06 -2.16
C GLN A 104 -5.37 -10.67 -1.53
N THR A 105 -6.40 -10.41 -0.72
CA THR A 105 -6.53 -9.16 0.03
C THR A 105 -6.56 -9.45 1.52
N LEU A 106 -5.75 -8.72 2.30
CA LEU A 106 -5.78 -8.71 3.76
C LEU A 106 -6.16 -7.31 4.24
N LEU A 107 -7.08 -7.22 5.20
CA LEU A 107 -7.50 -5.97 5.83
C LEU A 107 -7.22 -6.06 7.33
N PHE A 108 -6.46 -5.10 7.85
CA PHE A 108 -6.19 -4.94 9.27
C PHE A 108 -6.76 -3.62 9.76
N SER A 109 -7.51 -3.67 10.86
CA SER A 109 -8.18 -2.51 11.47
C SER A 109 -8.40 -2.80 12.95
N ALA A 110 -8.19 -1.81 13.82
CA ALA A 110 -8.45 -1.97 15.25
C ALA A 110 -9.95 -1.90 15.55
N THR A 111 -10.68 -1.10 14.78
CA THR A 111 -12.12 -0.93 14.85
C THR A 111 -12.78 -1.18 13.49
N MET A 112 -14.08 -1.48 13.50
CA MET A 112 -14.87 -1.76 12.29
C MET A 112 -16.10 -0.85 12.22
N PRO A 113 -15.94 0.47 11.99
CA PRO A 113 -17.08 1.33 11.72
C PRO A 113 -17.74 0.96 10.37
N PRO A 114 -18.99 1.38 10.13
CA PRO A 114 -19.77 0.98 8.94
C PRO A 114 -19.05 1.24 7.60
N GLU A 115 -18.24 2.29 7.51
CA GLU A 115 -17.44 2.61 6.32
C GLU A 115 -16.35 1.57 6.04
N ILE A 116 -15.71 1.03 7.08
CA ILE A 116 -14.69 -0.01 6.95
C ILE A 116 -15.33 -1.36 6.69
N GLU A 117 -16.48 -1.67 7.30
CA GLU A 117 -17.25 -2.88 6.96
C GLU A 117 -17.65 -2.90 5.48
N LYS A 118 -18.18 -1.79 4.97
CA LYS A 118 -18.50 -1.66 3.54
C LYS A 118 -17.28 -1.78 2.64
N LEU A 119 -16.12 -1.27 3.10
CA LEU A 119 -14.87 -1.41 2.36
C LEU A 119 -14.41 -2.87 2.33
N ALA A 120 -14.47 -3.56 3.48
CA ALA A 120 -14.10 -4.96 3.65
C ALA A 120 -14.93 -5.86 2.72
N GLN A 121 -16.27 -5.72 2.74
CA GLN A 121 -17.18 -6.46 1.87
C GLN A 121 -16.90 -6.29 0.38
N ARG A 122 -16.29 -5.16 -0.01
CA ARG A 122 -15.95 -4.88 -1.40
C ARG A 122 -14.59 -5.46 -1.82
N ILE A 123 -13.63 -5.51 -0.91
CA ILE A 123 -12.24 -5.87 -1.25
C ILE A 123 -11.87 -7.31 -0.88
N LEU A 124 -12.57 -7.89 0.10
CA LEU A 124 -12.39 -9.28 0.51
C LEU A 124 -13.30 -10.15 -0.37
N LYS A 125 -12.75 -11.25 -0.84
CA LYS A 125 -13.46 -12.30 -1.60
C LYS A 125 -13.23 -13.61 -0.88
N ASP A 126 -14.25 -14.47 -0.89
CA ASP A 126 -14.18 -15.84 -0.35
C ASP A 126 -13.29 -16.75 -1.21
#